data_AF-A0A349AX75-F1
#
_entry.id   AF-A0A349AX75-F1
#
_cell.length_a   1.000
_cell.length_b   1.000
_cell.length_c   1.000
_cell.angle_alpha   90.00
_cell.angle_beta   90.00
_cell.angle_gamma   90.00
#
_symmetry.space_group_name_H-M   'P 1'
#
loop_
_entity.id
_entity.type
_entity.pdbx_description
1 polymer ?
#
loop_
_entity_poly.entity_id
_entity_poly.type
_entity_poly.pdbx_seq_one_letter_code
_entity_poly.pdbx_strand_id
1 'polypeptide(L)' 'GADLVLLDNFTVAQTREAVRATAGRARLESSGGLSLSVARDYAETGVDFLAVGALTHSAPVLDVGGDLEQVREA' A
#
# COMPACT_ATOMS: atom_id res chain seq x y z
N GLY A 1 25.42 -0.03 -2.25
CA GLY A 1 24.40 0.58 -3.12
C GLY A 1 23.32 1.17 -2.23
N ALA A 2 22.19 1.61 -2.78
CA ALA A 2 21.03 1.95 -1.97
C ALA A 2 20.39 0.68 -1.39
N ASP A 3 19.84 0.74 -0.18
CA ASP A 3 19.16 -0.39 0.47
C ASP A 3 17.72 -0.56 -0.05
N LEU A 4 17.07 0.54 -0.43
CA LEU A 4 15.71 0.61 -0.94
C LEU A 4 15.65 1.61 -2.10
N VAL A 5 14.92 1.27 -3.15
CA VAL A 5 14.66 2.14 -4.31
C VAL A 5 13.16 2.32 -4.50
N LEU A 6 12.73 3.57 -4.61
CA LEU A 6 11.35 3.94 -4.91
C LEU A 6 11.13 3.99 -6.43
N LEU A 7 10.14 3.25 -6.90
CA LEU A 7 9.65 3.25 -8.28
C LEU A 7 8.42 4.15 -8.37
N ASP A 8 8.62 5.40 -8.76
CA ASP A 8 7.56 6.41 -8.80
C ASP A 8 6.79 6.39 -10.13
N ASN A 9 5.47 6.18 -10.06
CA ASN A 9 4.54 6.15 -11.19
C ASN A 9 4.89 5.13 -12.29
N PHE A 10 5.58 4.05 -11.95
CA PHE A 10 5.84 2.95 -12.89
C PHE A 10 4.55 2.17 -13.16
N THR A 11 4.36 1.73 -14.40
CA THR A 11 3.35 0.72 -14.73
C THR A 11 3.74 -0.65 -14.15
N VAL A 12 2.79 -1.60 -14.09
CA VAL A 12 3.05 -2.99 -13.68
C VAL A 12 4.15 -3.65 -14.54
N ALA A 13 4.16 -3.38 -15.85
CA ALA A 13 5.16 -3.92 -16.77
C ALA A 13 6.57 -3.38 -16.47
N GLN A 14 6.69 -2.06 -16.28
CA GLN A 14 7.95 -1.41 -15.91
C GLN A 14 8.42 -1.86 -14.54
N THR A 15 7.51 -2.03 -13.58
CA THR A 15 7.82 -2.53 -12.23
C THR A 15 8.41 -3.94 -12.32
N ARG A 16 7.80 -4.84 -13.11
CA ARG A 16 8.33 -6.19 -13.33
C ARG A 16 9.72 -6.17 -13.98
N GLU A 17 9.98 -5.23 -14.89
CA GLU A 17 11.31 -5.04 -15.45
C GLU A 17 12.32 -4.53 -14.42
N ALA A 18 11.93 -3.56 -13.60
CA ALA A 18 12.76 -3.02 -12.52
C ALA A 18 13.14 -4.09 -11.49
N VAL A 19 12.20 -4.97 -11.13
CA VAL A 19 12.45 -6.13 -10.26
C VAL A 19 13.51 -7.04 -10.88
N ARG A 20 13.37 -7.40 -12.17
CA ARG A 20 14.36 -8.22 -12.88
C ARG A 20 15.74 -7.54 -12.95
N ALA A 21 15.78 -6.26 -13.27
CA ALA A 21 17.02 -5.49 -13.42
C ALA A 21 17.76 -5.29 -12.07
N THR A 22 16.99 -5.16 -10.98
CA THR A 22 17.55 -4.98 -9.64
C THR A 22 18.22 -6.26 -9.17
N ALA A 23 17.68 -7.44 -9.54
CA ALA A 23 18.27 -8.74 -9.25
C ALA A 23 18.61 -8.93 -7.76
N GLY A 24 17.72 -8.45 -6.88
CA GLY A 24 17.86 -8.55 -5.42
C GLY A 24 18.95 -7.67 -4.79
N ARG A 25 19.58 -6.76 -5.55
CA ARG A 25 20.65 -5.88 -5.03
C ARG A 25 20.15 -4.75 -4.12
N ALA A 26 18.86 -4.44 -4.19
CA ALA A 26 18.16 -3.47 -3.35
C ALA A 26 16.70 -3.90 -3.21
N ARG A 27 16.04 -3.48 -2.13
CA ARG A 27 14.58 -3.61 -2.01
C ARG A 27 13.90 -2.62 -2.93
N LEU A 28 12.69 -2.93 -3.36
CA LEU A 28 11.89 -2.08 -4.24
C LEU A 28 10.56 -1.72 -3.61
N GLU A 29 10.21 -0.44 -3.70
CA GLU A 29 8.89 0.07 -3.33
C GLU A 29 8.21 0.67 -4.57
N SER A 30 7.00 0.24 -4.91
CA SER A 30 6.19 0.93 -5.91
C SER A 30 5.36 2.03 -5.28
N SER A 31 5.32 3.20 -5.93
CA SER A 31 4.55 4.37 -5.49
C SER A 31 3.94 5.13 -6.67
N GLY A 32 3.11 6.11 -6.37
CA GLY A 32 2.47 7.00 -7.35
C GLY A 32 1.11 6.48 -7.81
N GLY A 33 0.04 7.16 -7.41
CA GLY A 33 -1.33 6.87 -7.86
C GLY A 33 -1.87 5.48 -7.50
N LEU A 34 -1.20 4.73 -6.63
CA LEU A 34 -1.62 3.39 -6.22
C LEU A 34 -2.92 3.42 -5.42
N SER A 35 -3.75 2.41 -5.65
CA SER A 35 -4.98 2.14 -4.90
C SER A 35 -4.98 0.68 -4.44
N LEU A 36 -5.83 0.38 -3.45
CA LEU A 36 -6.01 -1.01 -2.99
C LEU A 36 -6.53 -1.95 -4.08
N SER A 37 -7.25 -1.43 -5.08
CA SER A 37 -7.80 -2.25 -6.17
C SER A 37 -6.73 -2.78 -7.12
N VAL A 38 -5.61 -2.08 -7.27
CA VAL A 38 -4.49 -2.49 -8.15
C VAL A 38 -3.29 -3.03 -7.36
N ALA A 39 -3.33 -2.97 -6.03
CA ALA A 39 -2.20 -3.37 -5.17
C ALA A 39 -1.73 -4.81 -5.42
N ARG A 40 -2.67 -5.73 -5.71
CA ARG A 40 -2.34 -7.13 -6.04
C ARG A 40 -1.44 -7.24 -7.28
N ASP A 41 -1.80 -6.54 -8.36
CA ASP A 41 -1.08 -6.63 -9.63
C ASP A 41 0.37 -6.16 -9.47
N TYR A 42 0.60 -5.12 -8.66
CA TYR A 42 1.95 -4.65 -8.33
C TYR A 42 2.68 -5.63 -7.40
N ALA A 43 2.03 -6.16 -6.37
CA ALA A 43 2.66 -7.16 -5.48
C ALA A 43 3.15 -8.39 -6.26
N GLU A 44 2.38 -8.85 -7.24
CA GLU A 44 2.72 -10.00 -8.11
C GLU A 44 3.91 -9.73 -9.06
N THR A 45 4.39 -8.48 -9.15
CA THR A 45 5.64 -8.17 -9.87
C THR A 45 6.89 -8.59 -9.10
N GLY A 46 6.79 -8.75 -7.77
CA GLY A 46 7.91 -9.08 -6.88
C GLY A 46 8.57 -7.89 -6.20
N VAL A 47 7.90 -6.74 -6.10
CA VAL A 47 8.35 -5.63 -5.25
C VAL A 47 8.16 -5.95 -3.76
N ASP A 48 8.99 -5.35 -2.91
CA ASP A 48 8.97 -5.57 -1.46
C ASP A 48 7.90 -4.74 -0.75
N PHE A 49 7.64 -3.53 -1.25
CA PHE A 49 6.71 -2.58 -0.64
C PHE A 49 5.80 -1.88 -1.65
N LEU A 50 4.64 -1.44 -1.17
CA LEU A 50 3.66 -0.65 -1.92
C LEU A 50 3.26 0.57 -1.09
N ALA A 51 3.44 1.76 -1.65
CA ALA A 51 3.03 3.01 -1.01
C ALA A 51 1.65 3.46 -1.53
N VAL A 52 0.63 3.40 -0.68
CA VAL A 52 -0.75 3.80 -1.01
C VAL A 52 -1.14 5.03 -0.20
N GLY A 53 -1.01 6.23 -0.79
CA GLY A 53 -1.31 7.50 -0.11
C GLY A 53 -2.75 7.63 0.37
N ALA A 54 -3.71 7.05 -0.37
CA ALA A 54 -5.14 7.11 -0.04
C ALA A 54 -5.48 6.52 1.34
N LEU A 55 -4.62 5.67 1.91
CA LEU A 55 -4.78 5.11 3.25
C LEU A 55 -4.70 6.16 4.38
N THR A 56 -4.14 7.34 4.11
CA THR A 56 -4.01 8.40 5.13
C THR A 56 -4.79 9.66 4.75
N HIS A 57 -4.64 10.19 3.54
CA HIS A 57 -5.27 11.45 3.15
C HIS A 57 -6.74 11.32 2.69
N SER A 58 -7.22 10.09 2.46
CA SER A 58 -8.58 9.84 1.94
C SER A 58 -9.18 8.53 2.45
N ALA A 59 -8.80 8.11 3.65
CA ALA A 59 -9.40 6.94 4.28
C ALA A 59 -10.87 7.23 4.63
N PRO A 60 -11.81 6.32 4.34
CA PRO A 60 -13.20 6.48 4.77
C PRO A 60 -13.26 6.44 6.31
N VAL A 61 -14.14 7.26 6.88
CA VAL A 61 -14.40 7.25 8.32
C VAL A 61 -15.12 5.95 8.69
N LEU A 62 -14.67 5.31 9.76
CA LEU A 62 -15.41 4.20 10.39
C LEU A 62 -16.51 4.80 11.27
N ASP A 63 -17.76 4.48 10.96
CA ASP A 63 -18.90 4.92 11.77
C ASP A 63 -19.02 4.04 13.03
N VAL A 64 -19.01 4.67 14.19
CA VAL A 64 -19.04 4.00 15.51
C VAL A 64 -19.99 4.77 16.43
N GLY A 65 -21.00 4.06 16.94
CA GLY A 65 -21.95 4.56 17.94
C GLY A 65 -21.89 3.74 19.23
N GLY A 66 -22.18 4.37 20.36
CA GLY A 66 -22.30 3.71 21.66
C GLY A 66 -23.72 3.78 22.18
N ASP A 67 -24.40 2.64 22.27
CA ASP A 67 -25.71 2.53 22.89
C ASP A 67 -25.55 2.34 24.40
N LEU A 68 -26.15 3.24 25.18
CA LEU A 68 -26.08 3.22 26.64
C LEU A 68 -27.38 2.67 27.23
N GLU A 69 -27.26 1.64 28.05
CA GLU A 69 -28.38 1.14 28.86
C GLU A 69 -28.24 1.61 30.30
N GLN A 70 -29.30 2.20 30.87
CA GLN A 70 -29.35 2.50 32.29
C GLN A 70 -29.61 1.22 33.08
N VAL A 71 -28.66 0.87 33.95
CA VAL A 71 -28.86 -0.15 34.97
C VAL A 71 -29.73 0.44 36.07
N ARG A 72 -30.93 -0.11 36.30
CA ARG A 72 -31.77 0.30 37.44
C ARG A 72 -31.23 -0.36 38.71
N GLU A 73 -30.90 0.45 39.72
CA GLU A 73 -30.63 -0.05 41.07
C GLU A 73 -31.96 -0.48 41.74
N ALA A 74 -31.93 -1.61 42.44
CA ALA A 74 -33.07 -2.25 43.09
C ALA A 74 -33.28 -1.74 44.53
#